data_AF-A0A8T1WKC7-F1
#
_entry.id   AF-A0A8T1WKC7-F1
#
_cell.length_a   1.000
_cell.length_b   1.000
_cell.length_c   1.000
_cell.angle_alpha   90.00
_cell.angle_beta   90.00
_cell.angle_gamma   90.00
#
_symmetry.space_group_name_H-M   'P 1'
#
loop_
_entity.id
_entity.type
_entity.pdbx_description
1 polymer ?
#
loop_
_entity_poly.entity_id
_entity_poly.type
_entity_poly.pdbx_seq_one_letter_code
_entity_poly.pdbx_strand_id
1 'polypeptide(L)'
;MRVSLVLLSLFAATANAACSRDSTALTSACSSQCYEGRPCLAFASDASCNATTFGTCVNDANSSSGSGAADSCTFECFTNGPDDFVANGAAEFTEYVFFIPYGSEESKWEASWTSSQASTVDSQLASEADETQSYPSESNLVFDHLEPLTFQEKTTSAMFVGGTSVWGVRGKVSQVKFSAEFLSGNTQLENITMVNLGFDSDPPQSTFPTTNIETFRMSNCLLSTYPADLEFMTAVAHVDFSQNYFKDYPVKFSHDSMKTLNLSTNALTACSGNFPNMTNLDLSGNTLTDFPSNIFDMPKLKVLNLSDNSFTGVSLTADQVTFLQSLEKFTIDTFGDVSSCSESAQAKISGVAVCTSTGSAGSSSSSTDGISSSNVAGIVGGVVGAIVVGLVLGIAFYCYRRRKARGKGFGTGTGFSDPSNVSARAGASLWNDQELLSLQVNPDDIVDVRKLGTGAFGVVYLAKYRQNKLVACKRLKKGEASFENTQSFIAEIKLHVRVSFVIAAGDYEHLCSIAVKVPKVVKL
;
A
#
# COMPACT_ATOMS: atom_id res chain seq x y z
N MET A 1 7.62 -30.38 -47.41
CA MET A 1 7.59 -31.13 -46.13
C MET A 1 9.00 -31.58 -45.78
N ARG A 2 9.69 -30.82 -44.92
CA ARG A 2 10.77 -31.30 -44.04
C ARG A 2 10.80 -30.35 -42.85
N VAL A 3 10.19 -30.79 -41.74
CA VAL A 3 10.25 -30.11 -40.45
C VAL A 3 11.51 -30.60 -39.76
N SER A 4 12.49 -29.72 -39.57
CA SER A 4 13.62 -29.99 -38.69
C SER A 4 13.21 -29.68 -37.26
N LEU A 5 12.98 -30.73 -36.47
CA LEU A 5 12.85 -30.65 -35.03
C LEU A 5 14.21 -30.24 -34.45
N VAL A 6 14.33 -29.01 -33.96
CA VAL A 6 15.42 -28.62 -33.08
C VAL A 6 15.00 -29.03 -31.67
N LEU A 7 15.52 -30.15 -31.18
CA LEU A 7 15.49 -30.45 -29.75
C LEU A 7 16.43 -29.44 -29.06
N LEU A 8 15.85 -28.43 -28.42
CA LEU A 8 16.55 -27.63 -27.43
C LEU A 8 16.71 -28.51 -26.19
N SER A 9 17.95 -28.94 -25.92
CA SER A 9 18.29 -29.62 -24.68
C SER A 9 18.17 -28.62 -23.54
N LEU A 10 17.19 -28.81 -22.65
CA LEU A 10 17.23 -28.23 -21.31
C LEU A 10 18.40 -28.90 -20.57
N PHE A 11 19.57 -28.26 -20.62
CA PHE A 11 20.54 -28.45 -19.57
C PHE A 11 20.01 -27.69 -18.35
N ALA A 12 19.36 -28.42 -17.43
CA ALA A 12 19.30 -28.00 -16.05
C ALA A 12 20.76 -27.92 -15.57
N ALA A 13 21.32 -26.71 -15.57
CA ALA A 13 22.56 -26.46 -14.89
C ALA A 13 22.28 -26.67 -13.40
N THR A 14 22.62 -27.84 -12.87
CA THR A 14 22.92 -28.00 -11.45
C THR A 14 24.17 -27.18 -11.21
N ALA A 15 24.00 -25.87 -11.00
CA ALA A 15 25.06 -25.02 -10.56
C ALA A 15 25.41 -25.48 -9.14
N ASN A 16 26.52 -26.22 -9.00
CA ASN A 16 27.30 -26.08 -7.78
C ASN A 16 27.61 -24.59 -7.70
N ALA A 17 26.90 -23.85 -6.85
CA ALA A 17 27.18 -22.44 -6.61
C ALA A 17 28.65 -22.35 -6.21
N ALA A 18 29.47 -21.72 -7.06
CA ALA A 18 30.85 -21.46 -6.71
C ALA A 18 30.81 -20.58 -5.45
N CYS A 19 31.40 -21.06 -4.34
CA CYS A 19 31.35 -20.35 -3.06
C CYS A 19 32.06 -19.00 -3.03
N SER A 20 32.76 -18.64 -4.10
CA SER A 20 33.32 -17.31 -4.30
C SER A 20 32.25 -16.37 -4.83
N ARG A 21 31.57 -15.64 -3.93
CA ARG A 21 30.67 -14.54 -4.28
C ARG A 21 31.33 -13.19 -3.99
N ASP A 22 31.18 -12.27 -4.93
CA ASP A 22 31.72 -10.91 -4.82
C ASP A 22 30.83 -9.98 -3.98
N SER A 23 29.56 -10.33 -3.79
CA SER A 23 28.60 -9.54 -3.02
C SER A 23 27.66 -10.41 -2.19
N THR A 24 27.27 -9.88 -1.03
CA THR A 24 26.20 -10.45 -0.22
C THR A 24 24.86 -10.23 -0.91
N ALA A 25 24.01 -11.27 -0.98
CA ALA A 25 22.74 -11.21 -1.67
C ALA A 25 21.66 -12.06 -0.99
N LEU A 26 20.40 -11.64 -1.11
CA LEU A 26 19.25 -12.48 -0.80
C LEU A 26 18.99 -13.41 -2.01
N THR A 27 19.01 -14.72 -1.77
CA THR A 27 18.99 -15.74 -2.83
C THR A 27 18.29 -17.02 -2.38
N SER A 28 17.81 -17.82 -3.34
CA SER A 28 17.38 -19.21 -3.07
C SER A 28 18.51 -20.24 -3.21
N ALA A 29 19.70 -19.82 -3.68
CA ALA A 29 20.86 -20.70 -3.90
C ALA A 29 21.68 -20.94 -2.61
N CYS A 30 21.07 -21.55 -1.61
CA CYS A 30 21.62 -21.68 -0.24
C CYS A 30 22.49 -22.93 -0.01
N SER A 31 23.07 -23.52 -1.07
CA SER A 31 23.86 -24.77 -1.02
C SER A 31 23.28 -25.90 -0.16
N SER A 32 21.95 -26.07 -0.18
CA SER A 32 21.19 -27.02 0.67
C SER A 32 21.36 -26.86 2.19
N GLN A 33 21.94 -25.74 2.65
CA GLN A 33 22.13 -25.44 4.06
C GLN A 33 20.84 -24.92 4.72
N CYS A 34 19.99 -24.25 3.95
CA CYS A 34 18.70 -23.74 4.39
C CYS A 34 17.56 -24.64 3.88
N TYR A 35 16.41 -24.59 4.57
CA TYR A 35 15.22 -25.33 4.16
C TYR A 35 14.75 -24.92 2.76
N GLU A 36 14.32 -25.91 1.99
CA GLU A 36 13.85 -25.71 0.62
C GLU A 36 12.71 -24.69 0.52
N GLY A 37 12.80 -23.81 -0.46
CA GLY A 37 11.83 -22.75 -0.72
C GLY A 37 11.91 -21.55 0.23
N ARG A 38 12.89 -21.51 1.15
CA ARG A 38 13.21 -20.33 1.96
C ARG A 38 14.44 -19.63 1.40
N PRO A 39 14.30 -18.38 0.93
CA PRO A 39 15.46 -17.56 0.64
C PRO A 39 16.37 -17.43 1.86
N CYS A 40 17.67 -17.32 1.60
CA CYS A 40 18.70 -17.06 2.59
C CYS A 40 19.54 -15.85 2.17
N LEU A 41 20.30 -15.31 3.11
CA LEU A 41 21.37 -14.40 2.79
C LEU A 41 22.64 -15.21 2.49
N ALA A 42 23.20 -15.09 1.29
CA ALA A 42 24.50 -15.64 0.95
C ALA A 42 25.54 -14.52 1.04
N PHE A 43 26.55 -14.69 1.91
CA PHE A 43 27.56 -13.67 2.18
C PHE A 43 28.68 -13.66 1.14
N ALA A 44 29.26 -12.49 0.90
CA ALA A 44 30.51 -12.36 0.15
C ALA A 44 31.66 -13.10 0.85
N SER A 45 32.69 -13.47 0.08
CA SER A 45 33.82 -14.30 0.58
C SER A 45 34.57 -13.74 1.79
N ASP A 46 34.54 -12.42 2.01
CA ASP A 46 35.19 -11.70 3.10
C ASP A 46 34.20 -11.19 4.18
N ALA A 47 32.90 -11.44 3.99
CA ALA A 47 31.85 -10.99 4.90
C ALA A 47 31.53 -12.06 5.97
N SER A 48 31.33 -11.61 7.20
CA SER A 48 30.90 -12.47 8.30
C SER A 48 29.39 -12.40 8.51
N CYS A 49 28.75 -13.55 8.75
CA CYS A 49 27.34 -13.59 9.11
C CYS A 49 27.10 -13.11 10.55
N ASN A 50 26.12 -12.23 10.71
CA ASN A 50 25.63 -11.76 12.00
C ASN A 50 24.11 -11.94 12.04
N ALA A 51 23.68 -13.10 12.55
CA ALA A 51 22.27 -13.50 12.52
C ALA A 51 21.34 -12.46 13.16
N THR A 52 20.29 -12.12 12.42
CA THR A 52 19.18 -11.27 12.83
C THR A 52 18.12 -12.06 13.61
N THR A 53 17.03 -11.41 14.06
CA THR A 53 15.98 -11.96 14.93
C THR A 53 15.43 -13.33 14.49
N PHE A 54 15.39 -13.59 13.18
CA PHE A 54 14.91 -14.83 12.58
C PHE A 54 15.97 -15.58 11.77
N GLY A 55 17.22 -15.10 11.81
CA GLY A 55 18.34 -15.69 11.10
C GLY A 55 19.06 -16.75 11.89
N THR A 56 19.68 -17.69 11.19
CA THR A 56 20.68 -18.61 11.76
C THR A 56 21.84 -18.73 10.78
N CYS A 57 23.04 -18.37 11.26
CA CYS A 57 24.26 -18.50 10.47
C CYS A 57 24.67 -19.96 10.32
N VAL A 58 24.92 -20.39 9.08
CA VAL A 58 25.38 -21.73 8.72
C VAL A 58 26.54 -21.64 7.73
N ASN A 59 27.41 -22.64 7.74
CA ASN A 59 28.54 -22.74 6.82
C ASN A 59 28.47 -24.05 6.06
N ASP A 60 28.77 -24.03 4.76
CA ASP A 60 28.93 -25.26 3.99
C ASP A 60 30.23 -25.96 4.40
N ALA A 61 30.12 -27.01 5.21
CA ALA A 61 31.26 -27.70 5.83
C ALA A 61 32.02 -28.64 4.88
N ASN A 62 31.82 -28.55 3.56
CA ASN A 62 32.32 -29.54 2.62
C ASN A 62 33.72 -29.23 2.03
N SER A 63 34.68 -28.86 2.88
CA SER A 63 36.11 -28.79 2.51
C SER A 63 37.00 -29.59 3.45
N SER A 64 36.76 -30.90 3.52
CA SER A 64 37.74 -31.85 4.02
C SER A 64 38.81 -32.14 2.95
N SER A 65 39.71 -31.20 2.69
CA SER A 65 41.04 -31.51 2.14
C SER A 65 42.03 -30.41 2.47
N GLY A 66 43.10 -30.78 3.16
CA GLY A 66 44.13 -29.86 3.64
C GLY A 66 44.82 -29.07 2.53
N SER A 67 45.43 -27.96 2.99
CA SER A 67 46.22 -26.95 2.29
C SER A 67 45.47 -25.73 1.71
N GLY A 68 45.44 -24.66 2.52
CA GLY A 68 45.33 -23.27 2.07
C GLY A 68 43.92 -22.74 1.77
N ALA A 69 43.40 -21.86 2.64
CA ALA A 69 42.24 -20.98 2.47
C ALA A 69 40.97 -21.66 1.88
N ALA A 70 40.15 -22.23 2.75
CA ALA A 70 38.97 -23.01 2.38
C ALA A 70 37.84 -22.17 1.75
N ASP A 71 37.33 -22.65 0.62
CA ASP A 71 36.14 -22.21 -0.13
C ASP A 71 34.81 -22.43 0.65
N SER A 72 34.72 -22.05 1.92
CA SER A 72 33.49 -22.23 2.71
C SER A 72 32.53 -21.07 2.52
N CYS A 73 31.34 -21.34 1.95
CA CYS A 73 30.23 -20.38 1.92
C CYS A 73 29.64 -20.17 3.32
N THR A 74 29.31 -18.93 3.66
CA THR A 74 28.49 -18.59 4.83
C THR A 74 27.11 -18.12 4.39
N PHE A 75 26.07 -18.61 5.06
CA PHE A 75 24.68 -18.23 4.81
C PHE A 75 23.96 -17.85 6.11
N GLU A 76 22.97 -16.96 6.01
CA GLU A 76 21.96 -16.75 7.04
C GLU A 76 20.63 -17.35 6.57
N CYS A 77 20.23 -18.45 7.21
CA CYS A 77 18.94 -19.07 6.94
C CYS A 77 17.86 -18.40 7.78
N PHE A 78 16.80 -17.92 7.13
CA PHE A 78 15.69 -17.27 7.81
C PHE A 78 14.57 -18.25 8.19
N THR A 79 13.93 -17.99 9.31
CA THR A 79 12.58 -18.47 9.62
C THR A 79 11.53 -17.45 9.16
N ASN A 80 10.31 -17.89 8.88
CA ASN A 80 9.19 -17.03 8.46
C ASN A 80 8.46 -16.38 9.66
N GLY A 81 9.22 -15.93 10.65
CA GLY A 81 8.67 -15.34 11.87
C GLY A 81 8.52 -16.31 13.05
N PRO A 82 7.81 -15.92 14.12
CA PRO A 82 7.80 -16.61 15.41
C PRO A 82 7.03 -17.93 15.44
N ASP A 83 6.12 -18.15 14.50
CA ASP A 83 5.30 -19.36 14.40
C ASP A 83 5.93 -20.45 13.50
N ASP A 84 7.15 -20.20 13.01
CA ASP A 84 7.88 -21.11 12.16
C ASP A 84 8.59 -22.22 12.96
N PHE A 85 7.80 -23.15 13.48
CA PHE A 85 8.29 -24.31 14.23
C PHE A 85 8.70 -25.44 13.28
N VAL A 86 9.99 -25.44 12.93
CA VAL A 86 10.68 -26.39 12.04
C VAL A 86 10.64 -27.87 12.50
N ALA A 87 10.04 -28.20 13.65
CA ALA A 87 10.16 -29.50 14.30
C ALA A 87 9.67 -30.73 13.50
N ASN A 88 8.91 -30.57 12.40
CA ASN A 88 8.32 -31.69 11.64
C ASN A 88 8.54 -31.70 10.12
N GLY A 89 9.42 -30.85 9.58
CA GLY A 89 9.64 -30.77 8.13
C GLY A 89 8.60 -29.91 7.44
N ALA A 90 9.09 -28.93 6.68
CA ALA A 90 8.36 -27.95 5.85
C ALA A 90 7.09 -27.39 6.50
N ALA A 91 7.23 -26.28 7.25
CA ALA A 91 6.10 -25.37 7.37
C ALA A 91 5.77 -24.88 5.95
N GLU A 92 4.63 -25.29 5.42
CA GLU A 92 4.10 -24.78 4.16
C GLU A 92 3.56 -23.38 4.43
N PHE A 93 4.08 -22.38 3.71
CA PHE A 93 3.66 -20.99 3.90
C PHE A 93 3.10 -20.43 2.60
N THR A 94 1.95 -19.79 2.73
CA THR A 94 1.26 -19.13 1.61
C THR A 94 1.79 -17.73 1.35
N GLU A 95 2.56 -17.18 2.28
CA GLU A 95 3.03 -15.79 2.26
C GLU A 95 4.49 -15.72 2.68
N TYR A 96 5.28 -15.00 1.90
CA TYR A 96 6.66 -14.64 2.21
C TYR A 96 6.74 -13.13 2.45
N VAL A 97 7.28 -12.72 3.60
CA VAL A 97 7.46 -11.30 3.97
C VAL A 97 8.89 -11.09 4.38
N PHE A 98 9.55 -10.08 3.80
CA PHE A 98 10.92 -9.73 4.13
C PHE A 98 11.08 -8.21 4.28
N PHE A 99 11.63 -7.78 5.42
CA PHE A 99 11.91 -6.38 5.69
C PHE A 99 13.38 -6.05 5.42
N ILE A 100 13.62 -4.85 4.93
CA ILE A 100 14.94 -4.38 4.56
C ILE A 100 15.19 -3.06 5.30
N PRO A 101 15.57 -3.07 6.59
CA PRO A 101 15.78 -1.84 7.36
C PRO A 101 16.72 -0.84 6.66
N TYR A 102 16.36 0.44 6.75
CA TYR A 102 17.10 1.51 6.10
C TYR A 102 18.55 1.57 6.60
N GLY A 103 19.46 1.53 5.65
CA GLY A 103 20.88 1.72 5.83
C GLY A 103 21.28 3.19 5.85
N SER A 104 22.59 3.43 5.72
CA SER A 104 23.15 4.77 5.56
C SER A 104 23.04 5.32 4.13
N GLU A 105 22.65 4.50 3.16
CA GLU A 105 22.47 4.93 1.77
C GLU A 105 21.22 5.79 1.64
N GLU A 106 21.40 7.02 1.15
CA GLU A 106 20.33 7.98 0.92
C GLU A 106 19.79 7.86 -0.50
N SER A 107 18.46 7.92 -0.66
CA SER A 107 17.89 8.05 -2.00
C SER A 107 18.17 9.42 -2.64
N LYS A 108 17.97 9.52 -3.96
CA LYS A 108 18.03 10.78 -4.71
C LYS A 108 17.13 11.89 -4.13
N TRP A 109 16.09 11.52 -3.40
CA TRP A 109 15.17 12.47 -2.76
C TRP A 109 15.63 12.86 -1.38
N GLU A 110 16.14 11.91 -0.59
CA GLU A 110 16.71 12.15 0.74
C GLU A 110 17.90 13.09 0.68
N ALA A 111 18.76 12.92 -0.32
CA ALA A 111 19.92 13.78 -0.55
C ALA A 111 19.55 15.26 -0.79
N SER A 112 18.28 15.56 -1.11
CA SER A 112 17.78 16.93 -1.30
C SER A 112 17.13 17.54 -0.05
N TRP A 113 17.00 16.77 1.03
CA TRP A 113 16.35 17.23 2.25
C TRP A 113 17.21 18.19 3.06
N THR A 114 16.56 19.22 3.61
CA THR A 114 17.18 20.03 4.66
C THR A 114 17.28 19.21 5.95
N SER A 115 18.19 19.58 6.85
CA SER A 115 18.33 18.91 8.16
C SER A 115 17.03 18.91 8.98
N SER A 116 16.21 19.96 8.84
CA SER A 116 14.89 20.01 9.49
C SER A 116 13.90 19.01 8.90
N GLN A 117 13.95 18.76 7.59
CA GLN A 117 13.12 17.74 6.95
C GLN A 117 13.57 16.35 7.36
N ALA A 118 14.88 16.06 7.29
CA ALA A 118 15.44 14.77 7.73
C ALA A 118 15.04 14.44 9.19
N SER A 119 15.25 15.38 10.13
CA SER A 119 14.85 15.17 11.53
C SER A 119 13.34 14.96 11.74
N THR A 120 12.50 15.54 10.87
CA THR A 120 11.05 15.31 10.90
C THR A 120 10.73 13.89 10.46
N VAL A 121 11.37 13.43 9.38
CA VAL A 121 11.23 12.07 8.86
C VAL A 121 11.69 11.05 9.90
N ASP A 122 12.85 11.26 10.52
CA ASP A 122 13.36 10.38 11.59
C ASP A 122 12.37 10.27 12.75
N SER A 123 11.75 11.40 13.13
CA SER A 123 10.73 11.43 14.18
C SER A 123 9.45 10.70 13.80
N GLN A 124 9.06 10.75 12.52
CA GLN A 124 7.89 10.02 12.01
C GLN A 124 8.17 8.51 12.01
N LEU A 125 9.29 8.08 11.46
CA LEU A 125 9.68 6.68 11.40
C LEU A 125 9.87 6.07 12.79
N ALA A 126 10.42 6.83 13.74
CA ALA A 126 10.55 6.39 15.13
C ALA A 126 9.21 6.20 15.87
N SER A 127 8.11 6.72 15.31
CA SER A 127 6.76 6.51 15.85
C SER A 127 6.03 5.31 15.22
N GLU A 128 6.56 4.78 14.12
CA GLU A 128 6.02 3.59 13.48
C GLU A 128 6.38 2.32 14.26
N ALA A 129 5.55 1.29 14.11
CA ALA A 129 5.82 0.00 14.73
C ALA A 129 7.03 -0.68 14.05
N ASP A 130 7.86 -1.33 14.84
CA ASP A 130 8.97 -2.15 14.33
C ASP A 130 8.50 -3.59 14.11
N GLU A 131 8.26 -3.92 12.84
CA GLU A 131 7.75 -5.21 12.39
C GLU A 131 8.87 -6.25 12.18
N THR A 132 10.15 -5.85 12.28
CA THR A 132 11.30 -6.78 12.20
C THR A 132 11.37 -7.75 13.39
N GLN A 133 10.59 -7.48 14.43
CA GLN A 133 10.39 -8.39 15.56
C GLN A 133 9.42 -9.54 15.24
N SER A 134 8.71 -9.46 14.11
CA SER A 134 7.70 -10.45 13.68
C SER A 134 8.04 -11.10 12.33
N TYR A 135 8.90 -10.47 11.52
CA TYR A 135 9.26 -10.94 10.19
C TYR A 135 10.77 -10.95 9.97
N PRO A 136 11.30 -11.85 9.12
CA PRO A 136 12.70 -11.85 8.78
C PRO A 136 13.10 -10.53 8.13
N SER A 137 14.31 -10.09 8.45
CA SER A 137 14.80 -8.81 8.00
C SER A 137 16.31 -8.78 7.93
N GLU A 138 16.86 -8.04 6.99
CA GLU A 138 18.27 -7.66 7.01
C GLU A 138 18.45 -6.28 6.34
N SER A 139 19.31 -5.44 6.90
CA SER A 139 19.52 -4.08 6.43
C SER A 139 20.14 -4.05 5.04
N ASN A 140 19.79 -3.03 4.26
CA ASN A 140 20.46 -2.79 2.98
C ASN A 140 21.91 -2.29 3.10
N LEU A 141 22.47 -2.20 4.32
CA LEU A 141 23.92 -2.08 4.55
C LEU A 141 24.65 -3.41 4.43
N VAL A 142 23.95 -4.52 4.64
CA VAL A 142 24.52 -5.87 4.61
C VAL A 142 24.38 -6.47 3.23
N PHE A 143 23.23 -6.26 2.58
CA PHE A 143 23.00 -6.67 1.19
C PHE A 143 22.19 -5.63 0.43
N ASP A 144 22.53 -5.42 -0.83
CA ASP A 144 21.71 -4.62 -1.74
C ASP A 144 21.31 -5.42 -2.98
N HIS A 145 21.78 -6.68 -3.14
CA HIS A 145 21.48 -7.52 -4.30
C HIS A 145 20.38 -8.55 -3.99
N LEU A 146 19.35 -8.55 -4.82
CA LEU A 146 18.25 -9.52 -4.83
C LEU A 146 18.39 -10.41 -6.06
N GLU A 147 18.83 -11.64 -5.82
CA GLU A 147 18.97 -12.67 -6.85
C GLU A 147 17.65 -13.35 -7.17
N PRO A 148 17.55 -14.12 -8.28
CA PRO A 148 16.36 -14.91 -8.56
C PRO A 148 15.95 -15.74 -7.36
N LEU A 149 14.70 -15.55 -6.92
CA LEU A 149 14.11 -16.29 -5.83
C LEU A 149 13.17 -17.35 -6.38
N THR A 150 13.19 -18.50 -5.73
CA THR A 150 12.28 -19.61 -5.99
C THR A 150 11.55 -19.93 -4.69
N PHE A 151 10.23 -19.74 -4.72
CA PHE A 151 9.35 -20.09 -3.61
C PHE A 151 8.74 -21.48 -3.76
N GLN A 152 8.16 -21.99 -2.68
CA GLN A 152 7.37 -23.22 -2.71
C GLN A 152 6.10 -23.02 -3.56
N GLU A 153 5.54 -24.09 -4.11
CA GLU A 153 4.29 -24.00 -4.90
C GLU A 153 3.09 -23.47 -4.11
N LYS A 154 3.12 -23.60 -2.77
CA LYS A 154 2.05 -23.09 -1.89
C LYS A 154 2.17 -21.60 -1.60
N THR A 155 3.30 -20.97 -1.89
CA THR A 155 3.52 -19.54 -1.65
C THR A 155 2.86 -18.73 -2.75
N THR A 156 1.72 -18.10 -2.45
CA THR A 156 0.96 -17.28 -3.40
C THR A 156 1.16 -15.78 -3.18
N SER A 157 1.83 -15.38 -2.11
CA SER A 157 2.13 -13.98 -1.81
C SER A 157 3.61 -13.76 -1.46
N ALA A 158 4.18 -12.70 -2.04
CA ALA A 158 5.54 -12.24 -1.72
C ALA A 158 5.53 -10.73 -1.44
N MET A 159 6.11 -10.35 -0.31
CA MET A 159 6.16 -8.98 0.19
C MET A 159 7.59 -8.59 0.56
N PHE A 160 8.06 -7.48 -0.01
CA PHE A 160 9.36 -6.88 0.28
C PHE A 160 9.15 -5.44 0.73
N VAL A 161 9.69 -5.10 1.91
CA VAL A 161 9.42 -3.82 2.56
C VAL A 161 10.73 -3.15 2.94
N GLY A 162 10.96 -1.94 2.45
CA GLY A 162 12.05 -1.11 2.94
C GLY A 162 11.70 -0.45 4.27
N GLY A 163 12.66 -0.43 5.19
CA GLY A 163 12.49 0.03 6.56
C GLY A 163 12.07 -1.10 7.49
N THR A 164 11.57 -0.72 8.66
CA THR A 164 11.08 -1.63 9.71
C THR A 164 9.56 -1.70 9.77
N SER A 165 8.86 -1.00 8.86
CA SER A 165 7.40 -0.96 8.79
C SER A 165 6.93 -0.86 7.34
N VAL A 166 5.75 -1.41 7.07
CA VAL A 166 5.02 -1.18 5.81
C VAL A 166 4.67 0.29 5.59
N TRP A 167 4.60 1.07 6.67
CA TRP A 167 4.48 2.51 6.61
C TRP A 167 5.84 3.15 6.36
N GLY A 168 5.85 4.23 5.59
CA GLY A 168 7.06 4.94 5.26
C GLY A 168 6.79 6.40 4.96
N VAL A 169 7.87 7.17 4.86
CA VAL A 169 7.81 8.55 4.40
C VAL A 169 8.21 8.58 2.94
N ARG A 170 7.36 9.20 2.11
CA ARG A 170 7.61 9.33 0.67
C ARG A 170 9.02 9.84 0.39
N GLY A 171 9.80 9.07 -0.37
CA GLY A 171 11.20 9.38 -0.67
C GLY A 171 12.22 8.66 0.19
N LYS A 172 11.89 8.25 1.43
CA LYS A 172 12.74 7.37 2.25
C LYS A 172 12.55 5.94 1.79
N VAL A 173 13.63 5.31 1.32
CA VAL A 173 13.57 3.93 0.80
C VAL A 173 14.83 3.14 1.12
N SER A 174 14.72 1.82 1.09
CA SER A 174 15.89 0.94 1.06
C SER A 174 16.30 0.71 -0.38
N GLN A 175 17.50 1.16 -0.74
CA GLN A 175 18.08 0.92 -2.06
C GLN A 175 18.43 -0.55 -2.22
N VAL A 176 17.94 -1.14 -3.31
CA VAL A 176 18.17 -2.54 -3.68
C VAL A 176 18.32 -2.68 -5.20
N LYS A 177 18.99 -3.74 -5.61
CA LYS A 177 19.31 -4.10 -6.98
C LYS A 177 18.69 -5.43 -7.33
N PHE A 178 17.89 -5.47 -8.39
CA PHE A 178 17.21 -6.69 -8.81
C PHE A 178 17.97 -7.40 -9.93
N SER A 179 18.02 -8.72 -9.84
CA SER A 179 18.22 -9.54 -11.02
C SER A 179 17.05 -9.37 -11.99
N ALA A 180 17.33 -9.41 -13.30
CA ALA A 180 16.29 -9.40 -14.33
C ALA A 180 15.28 -10.54 -14.15
N GLU A 181 15.67 -11.64 -13.50
CA GLU A 181 14.83 -12.83 -13.28
C GLU A 181 14.33 -12.94 -11.83
N PHE A 182 14.31 -11.85 -11.06
CA PHE A 182 14.05 -11.86 -9.62
C PHE A 182 12.88 -12.75 -9.18
N LEU A 183 11.67 -12.51 -9.71
CA LEU A 183 10.48 -13.32 -9.41
C LEU A 183 9.87 -14.02 -10.63
N SER A 184 10.46 -13.88 -11.81
CA SER A 184 9.87 -14.29 -13.09
C SER A 184 9.49 -15.79 -13.14
N GLY A 185 10.23 -16.64 -12.43
CA GLY A 185 9.94 -18.08 -12.33
C GLY A 185 8.75 -18.46 -11.45
N ASN A 186 8.23 -17.55 -10.61
CA ASN A 186 7.23 -17.85 -9.59
C ASN A 186 5.80 -17.66 -10.12
N THR A 187 5.41 -18.50 -11.09
CA THR A 187 4.10 -18.41 -11.76
C THR A 187 2.88 -18.69 -10.86
N GLN A 188 3.10 -19.25 -9.68
CA GLN A 188 2.10 -19.50 -8.66
C GLN A 188 1.71 -18.26 -7.84
N LEU A 189 2.50 -17.17 -7.92
CA LEU A 189 2.20 -15.95 -7.17
C LEU A 189 0.92 -15.29 -7.69
N GLU A 190 0.10 -14.88 -6.74
CA GLU A 190 -1.14 -14.11 -6.93
C GLU A 190 -0.97 -12.67 -6.43
N ASN A 191 -0.10 -12.47 -5.43
CA ASN A 191 0.04 -11.19 -4.73
C ASN A 191 1.52 -10.79 -4.62
N ILE A 192 1.90 -9.68 -5.24
CA ILE A 192 3.25 -9.10 -5.12
C ILE A 192 3.15 -7.72 -4.52
N THR A 193 3.88 -7.52 -3.42
CA THR A 193 3.94 -6.24 -2.71
C THR A 193 5.37 -5.77 -2.53
N MET A 194 5.63 -4.55 -2.98
CA MET A 194 6.87 -3.82 -2.77
C MET A 194 6.54 -2.45 -2.19
N VAL A 195 7.15 -2.13 -1.06
CA VAL A 195 6.88 -0.87 -0.37
C VAL A 195 8.18 -0.25 0.13
N ASN A 196 8.35 1.05 -0.05
CA ASN A 196 9.53 1.80 0.41
C ASN A 196 10.87 1.28 -0.15
N LEU A 197 10.90 0.82 -1.40
CA LEU A 197 12.11 0.28 -2.04
C LEU A 197 12.62 1.21 -3.15
N GLY A 198 13.91 1.48 -3.17
CA GLY A 198 14.58 2.18 -4.25
C GLY A 198 15.26 1.18 -5.17
N PHE A 199 15.16 1.41 -6.47
CA PHE A 199 15.80 0.56 -7.47
C PHE A 199 16.88 1.34 -8.21
N ASP A 200 17.97 0.65 -8.54
CA ASP A 200 19.05 1.10 -9.40
C ASP A 200 18.61 1.33 -10.87
N SER A 201 17.54 0.65 -11.30
CA SER A 201 16.85 0.93 -12.57
C SER A 201 15.35 1.22 -12.34
N ASP A 202 14.88 2.35 -12.86
CA ASP A 202 13.49 2.82 -12.71
C ASP A 202 12.65 2.50 -13.96
N PRO A 203 11.75 1.50 -13.92
CA PRO A 203 11.64 0.37 -12.98
C PRO A 203 12.43 -0.86 -13.45
N PRO A 204 12.61 -1.88 -12.59
CA PRO A 204 13.12 -3.18 -13.01
C PRO A 204 12.19 -3.79 -14.09
N GLN A 205 12.78 -4.40 -15.12
CA GLN A 205 12.06 -4.93 -16.29
C GLN A 205 12.10 -6.46 -16.33
N SER A 206 11.02 -7.09 -16.81
CA SER A 206 10.92 -8.56 -16.99
C SER A 206 11.12 -9.36 -15.70
N THR A 207 10.78 -8.73 -14.58
CA THR A 207 11.16 -9.15 -13.23
C THR A 207 10.06 -9.98 -12.58
N PHE A 208 8.81 -9.80 -13.03
CA PHE A 208 7.61 -10.32 -12.36
C PHE A 208 6.88 -11.38 -13.20
N PRO A 209 6.25 -12.37 -12.55
CA PRO A 209 5.31 -13.25 -13.23
C PRO A 209 4.05 -12.47 -13.62
N THR A 210 3.36 -12.91 -14.68
CA THR A 210 2.23 -12.16 -15.26
C THR A 210 0.93 -12.97 -15.34
N THR A 211 0.99 -14.29 -15.14
CA THR A 211 -0.13 -15.20 -15.40
C THR A 211 -1.26 -15.10 -14.37
N ASN A 212 -0.93 -15.13 -13.08
CA ASN A 212 -1.92 -15.30 -11.99
C ASN A 212 -1.99 -14.10 -11.02
N ILE A 213 -1.33 -12.98 -11.35
CA ILE A 213 -1.26 -11.83 -10.44
C ILE A 213 -2.63 -11.16 -10.33
N GLU A 214 -3.21 -11.23 -9.14
CA GLU A 214 -4.46 -10.56 -8.75
C GLU A 214 -4.18 -9.21 -8.07
N THR A 215 -3.14 -9.14 -7.24
CA THR A 215 -2.73 -7.92 -6.54
C THR A 215 -1.29 -7.56 -6.86
N PHE A 216 -1.09 -6.33 -7.35
CA PHE A 216 0.22 -5.78 -7.64
C PHE A 216 0.40 -4.42 -6.97
N ARG A 217 1.34 -4.35 -6.02
CA ARG A 217 1.63 -3.14 -5.24
C ARG A 217 3.09 -2.76 -5.34
N MET A 218 3.36 -1.54 -5.76
CA MET A 218 4.68 -0.89 -5.71
C MET A 218 4.50 0.54 -5.20
N SER A 219 4.45 0.70 -3.87
CA SER A 219 4.15 1.98 -3.22
C SER A 219 5.41 2.62 -2.63
N ASN A 220 5.57 3.93 -2.78
CA ASN A 220 6.79 4.65 -2.37
C ASN A 220 8.07 3.98 -2.91
N CYS A 221 8.09 3.67 -4.20
CA CYS A 221 9.18 2.96 -4.87
C CYS A 221 10.06 3.87 -5.74
N LEU A 222 9.92 5.19 -5.56
CA LEU A 222 10.59 6.22 -6.35
C LEU A 222 10.34 6.18 -7.87
N LEU A 223 9.32 5.43 -8.30
CA LEU A 223 9.08 5.13 -9.71
C LEU A 223 8.58 6.36 -10.47
N SER A 224 9.09 6.52 -11.69
CA SER A 224 8.59 7.54 -12.64
C SER A 224 7.99 6.93 -13.89
N THR A 225 8.25 5.65 -14.18
CA THR A 225 7.61 4.88 -15.25
C THR A 225 7.17 3.49 -14.75
N TYR A 226 6.15 2.92 -15.38
CA TYR A 226 5.52 1.68 -14.93
C TYR A 226 6.31 0.45 -15.40
N PRO A 227 6.36 -0.65 -14.61
CA PRO A 227 7.02 -1.88 -15.03
C PRO A 227 6.33 -2.46 -16.27
N ALA A 228 7.11 -2.86 -17.28
CA ALA A 228 6.54 -3.37 -18.54
C ALA A 228 5.71 -4.65 -18.33
N ASP A 229 6.04 -5.45 -17.30
CA ASP A 229 5.30 -6.66 -16.93
C ASP A 229 3.82 -6.39 -16.66
N LEU A 230 3.48 -5.18 -16.18
CA LEU A 230 2.10 -4.76 -15.92
C LEU A 230 1.23 -4.84 -17.18
N GLU A 231 1.80 -4.64 -18.38
CA GLU A 231 1.07 -4.75 -19.65
C GLU A 231 0.54 -6.17 -19.90
N PHE A 232 1.12 -7.18 -19.27
CA PHE A 232 0.78 -8.59 -19.47
C PHE A 232 0.04 -9.22 -18.28
N MET A 233 -0.13 -8.49 -17.16
CA MET A 233 -0.84 -8.96 -15.96
C MET A 233 -2.36 -8.94 -16.13
N THR A 234 -2.87 -9.74 -17.08
CA THR A 234 -4.30 -9.71 -17.48
C THR A 234 -5.28 -10.11 -16.37
N ALA A 235 -4.83 -10.80 -15.33
CA ALA A 235 -5.64 -11.18 -14.16
C ALA A 235 -5.74 -10.10 -13.07
N VAL A 236 -5.00 -8.98 -13.19
CA VAL A 236 -4.84 -8.03 -12.08
C VAL A 236 -6.14 -7.31 -11.72
N ALA A 237 -6.55 -7.46 -10.46
CA ALA A 237 -7.75 -6.84 -9.91
C ALA A 237 -7.42 -5.63 -9.04
N HIS A 238 -6.28 -5.65 -8.36
CA HIS A 238 -5.90 -4.67 -7.35
C HIS A 238 -4.51 -4.11 -7.63
N VAL A 239 -4.44 -2.82 -7.97
CA VAL A 239 -3.18 -2.13 -8.27
C VAL A 239 -2.97 -0.95 -7.33
N ASP A 240 -1.81 -0.90 -6.70
CA ASP A 240 -1.38 0.24 -5.87
C ASP A 240 0.01 0.74 -6.28
N PHE A 241 0.02 1.96 -6.81
CA PHE A 241 1.19 2.71 -7.25
C PHE A 241 1.30 4.06 -6.51
N SER A 242 0.70 4.15 -5.32
CA SER A 242 0.69 5.37 -4.53
C SER A 242 2.08 5.81 -4.10
N GLN A 243 2.24 7.10 -3.82
CA GLN A 243 3.48 7.70 -3.32
C GLN A 243 4.69 7.58 -4.26
N ASN A 244 4.47 7.40 -5.56
CA ASN A 244 5.52 7.43 -6.58
C ASN A 244 5.61 8.82 -7.25
N TYR A 245 6.18 8.89 -8.44
CA TYR A 245 6.42 10.12 -9.19
C TYR A 245 5.88 10.04 -10.63
N PHE A 246 4.82 9.26 -10.84
CA PHE A 246 4.17 9.13 -12.15
C PHE A 246 3.53 10.45 -12.60
N LYS A 247 3.61 10.73 -13.90
CA LYS A 247 3.04 11.94 -14.53
C LYS A 247 1.77 11.69 -15.34
N ASP A 248 1.59 10.45 -15.80
CA ASP A 248 0.39 10.00 -16.49
C ASP A 248 0.03 8.56 -16.09
N TYR A 249 -1.15 8.11 -16.50
CA TYR A 249 -1.50 6.69 -16.56
C TYR A 249 -1.93 6.35 -17.99
N PRO A 250 -1.11 5.59 -18.75
CA PRO A 250 -1.39 5.28 -20.14
C PRO A 250 -2.37 4.11 -20.28
N VAL A 251 -3.18 4.15 -21.34
CA VAL A 251 -4.26 3.18 -21.59
C VAL A 251 -3.79 1.72 -21.61
N LYS A 252 -2.56 1.44 -22.06
CA LYS A 252 -2.01 0.08 -22.21
C LYS A 252 -1.84 -0.69 -20.90
N PHE A 253 -1.82 -0.01 -19.75
CA PHE A 253 -1.78 -0.65 -18.44
C PHE A 253 -3.18 -0.83 -17.84
N SER A 254 -4.23 -0.52 -18.59
CA SER A 254 -5.60 -0.74 -18.14
C SER A 254 -6.02 -2.15 -18.51
N HIS A 255 -6.44 -2.92 -17.51
CA HIS A 255 -7.01 -4.25 -17.73
C HIS A 255 -8.48 -4.27 -17.34
N ASP A 256 -9.28 -5.01 -18.10
CA ASP A 256 -10.71 -5.18 -17.82
C ASP A 256 -10.95 -5.86 -16.46
N SER A 257 -9.98 -6.63 -15.95
CA SER A 257 -10.04 -7.28 -14.64
C SER A 257 -9.92 -6.31 -13.45
N MET A 258 -9.40 -5.09 -13.67
CA MET A 258 -9.14 -4.14 -12.59
C MET A 258 -10.41 -3.67 -11.89
N LYS A 259 -10.39 -3.77 -10.56
CA LYS A 259 -11.45 -3.33 -9.64
C LYS A 259 -11.01 -2.15 -8.79
N THR A 260 -9.73 -2.11 -8.41
CA THR A 260 -9.21 -1.03 -7.57
C THR A 260 -7.88 -0.51 -8.11
N LEU A 261 -7.75 0.81 -8.22
CA LEU A 261 -6.53 1.48 -8.64
C LEU A 261 -6.24 2.65 -7.69
N ASN A 262 -5.07 2.57 -7.04
CA ASN A 262 -4.55 3.64 -6.20
C ASN A 262 -3.33 4.28 -6.87
N LEU A 263 -3.47 5.53 -7.31
CA LEU A 263 -2.40 6.36 -7.85
C LEU A 263 -2.22 7.63 -7.01
N SER A 264 -2.65 7.60 -5.74
CA SER A 264 -2.59 8.77 -4.88
C SER A 264 -1.15 9.22 -4.61
N THR A 265 -0.96 10.52 -4.34
CA THR A 265 0.36 11.10 -4.02
C THR A 265 1.40 10.84 -5.11
N ASN A 266 1.04 11.12 -6.36
CA ASN A 266 1.95 11.07 -7.52
C ASN A 266 2.13 12.50 -8.08
N ALA A 267 2.46 12.64 -9.36
CA ALA A 267 2.54 13.92 -10.06
C ALA A 267 1.66 13.90 -11.33
N LEU A 268 0.52 13.20 -11.28
CA LEU A 268 -0.34 12.98 -12.44
C LEU A 268 -0.92 14.32 -12.92
N THR A 269 -0.80 14.58 -14.21
CA THR A 269 -1.51 15.67 -14.90
C THR A 269 -2.67 15.16 -15.75
N ALA A 270 -2.67 13.86 -16.08
CA ALA A 270 -3.74 13.20 -16.80
C ALA A 270 -3.82 11.70 -16.44
N CYS A 271 -4.99 11.11 -16.63
CA CYS A 271 -5.21 9.67 -16.56
C CYS A 271 -6.05 9.25 -17.76
N SER A 272 -5.49 8.40 -18.63
CA SER A 272 -6.12 8.00 -19.91
C SER A 272 -6.62 6.54 -19.91
N GLY A 273 -6.62 5.90 -18.74
CA GLY A 273 -7.03 4.52 -18.60
C GLY A 273 -8.51 4.31 -18.92
N ASN A 274 -8.84 3.09 -19.36
CA ASN A 274 -10.21 2.63 -19.51
C ASN A 274 -10.45 1.47 -18.55
N PHE A 275 -11.37 1.64 -17.61
CA PHE A 275 -11.55 0.69 -16.52
C PHE A 275 -13.03 0.26 -16.37
N PRO A 276 -13.51 -0.63 -17.25
CA PRO A 276 -14.94 -0.97 -17.31
C PRO A 276 -15.47 -1.65 -16.03
N ASN A 277 -14.59 -2.29 -15.25
CA ASN A 277 -14.95 -2.98 -14.01
C ASN A 277 -14.48 -2.29 -12.72
N MET A 278 -13.95 -1.06 -12.82
CA MET A 278 -13.44 -0.32 -11.68
C MET A 278 -14.54 -0.02 -10.67
N THR A 279 -14.27 -0.30 -9.40
CA THR A 279 -15.15 0.06 -8.27
C THR A 279 -14.54 1.15 -7.40
N ASN A 280 -13.21 1.20 -7.28
CA ASN A 280 -12.50 2.14 -6.43
C ASN A 280 -11.31 2.77 -7.15
N LEU A 281 -11.34 4.09 -7.32
CA LEU A 281 -10.29 4.86 -7.95
C LEU A 281 -9.81 5.97 -7.03
N ASP A 282 -8.53 5.95 -6.67
CA ASP A 282 -7.89 7.02 -5.90
C ASP A 282 -6.83 7.73 -6.75
N LEU A 283 -7.10 9.00 -7.06
CA LEU A 283 -6.18 9.91 -7.75
C LEU A 283 -5.84 11.12 -6.88
N SER A 284 -6.05 11.04 -5.56
CA SER A 284 -5.78 12.16 -4.65
C SER A 284 -4.30 12.54 -4.58
N GLY A 285 -3.97 13.77 -4.20
CA GLY A 285 -2.57 14.19 -4.04
C GLY A 285 -1.80 14.20 -5.36
N ASN A 286 -2.46 14.62 -6.45
CA ASN A 286 -1.86 14.73 -7.77
C ASN A 286 -1.95 16.19 -8.25
N THR A 287 -1.68 16.42 -9.54
CA THR A 287 -1.73 17.76 -10.16
C THR A 287 -2.79 17.84 -11.25
N LEU A 288 -3.87 17.07 -11.13
CA LEU A 288 -4.96 17.08 -12.11
C LEU A 288 -5.66 18.44 -12.10
N THR A 289 -5.87 18.99 -13.29
CA THR A 289 -6.61 20.24 -13.49
C THR A 289 -8.03 20.02 -14.00
N ASP A 290 -8.31 18.82 -14.51
CA ASP A 290 -9.60 18.40 -15.06
C ASP A 290 -9.84 16.90 -14.80
N PHE A 291 -11.09 16.46 -14.98
CA PHE A 291 -11.48 15.07 -14.82
C PHE A 291 -10.88 14.21 -15.94
N PRO A 292 -10.44 12.97 -15.65
CA PRO A 292 -10.10 11.99 -16.67
C PRO A 292 -11.28 11.78 -17.62
N SER A 293 -11.07 11.81 -18.95
CA SER A 293 -12.16 11.79 -19.94
C SER A 293 -13.13 10.62 -19.78
N ASN A 294 -12.61 9.45 -19.41
CA ASN A 294 -13.38 8.20 -19.35
C ASN A 294 -14.03 7.97 -17.98
N ILE A 295 -13.83 8.87 -17.00
CA ILE A 295 -14.30 8.64 -15.62
C ILE A 295 -15.82 8.54 -15.53
N PHE A 296 -16.52 9.27 -16.40
CA PHE A 296 -17.97 9.27 -16.50
C PHE A 296 -18.53 8.05 -17.23
N ASP A 297 -17.66 7.27 -17.89
CA ASP A 297 -17.99 6.04 -18.63
C ASP A 297 -17.71 4.77 -17.81
N MET A 298 -17.48 4.89 -16.49
CA MET A 298 -17.17 3.77 -15.60
C MET A 298 -18.43 3.33 -14.82
N PRO A 299 -19.24 2.38 -15.34
CA PRO A 299 -20.57 2.09 -14.81
C PRO A 299 -20.56 1.39 -13.44
N LYS A 300 -19.43 0.83 -13.04
CA LYS A 300 -19.26 0.12 -11.75
C LYS A 300 -18.57 0.96 -10.68
N LEU A 301 -18.17 2.18 -11.01
CA LEU A 301 -17.42 3.04 -10.08
C LEU A 301 -18.32 3.39 -8.89
N LYS A 302 -17.81 3.18 -7.68
CA LYS A 302 -18.51 3.48 -6.42
C LYS A 302 -17.76 4.48 -5.57
N VAL A 303 -16.43 4.37 -5.57
CA VAL A 303 -15.56 5.21 -4.77
C VAL A 303 -14.60 5.95 -5.70
N LEU A 304 -14.61 7.27 -5.60
CA LEU A 304 -13.70 8.15 -6.33
C LEU A 304 -13.11 9.20 -5.37
N ASN A 305 -11.79 9.27 -5.32
CA ASN A 305 -11.07 10.29 -4.59
C ASN A 305 -10.22 11.16 -5.53
N LEU A 306 -10.53 12.46 -5.54
CA LEU A 306 -9.86 13.51 -6.30
C LEU A 306 -9.37 14.65 -5.39
N SER A 307 -9.30 14.45 -4.06
CA SER A 307 -8.78 15.47 -3.14
C SER A 307 -7.32 15.81 -3.46
N ASP A 308 -6.85 16.95 -2.96
CA ASP A 308 -5.47 17.41 -3.07
C ASP A 308 -4.97 17.43 -4.52
N ASN A 309 -5.79 17.99 -5.41
CA ASN A 309 -5.50 18.23 -6.82
C ASN A 309 -5.63 19.73 -7.17
N SER A 310 -5.39 20.09 -8.43
CA SER A 310 -5.27 21.47 -8.91
C SER A 310 -6.42 21.89 -9.86
N PHE A 311 -7.65 21.46 -9.58
CA PHE A 311 -8.82 21.77 -10.42
C PHE A 311 -9.06 23.28 -10.54
N THR A 312 -9.21 23.75 -11.77
CA THR A 312 -9.35 25.19 -12.08
C THR A 312 -10.52 25.45 -13.03
N GLY A 313 -11.72 25.67 -12.48
CA GLY A 313 -12.87 26.16 -13.22
C GLY A 313 -13.55 25.08 -14.07
N VAL A 314 -13.67 23.87 -13.54
CA VAL A 314 -14.36 22.75 -14.21
C VAL A 314 -15.85 23.05 -14.28
N SER A 315 -16.43 22.86 -15.48
CA SER A 315 -17.88 22.90 -15.70
C SER A 315 -18.37 21.51 -16.10
N LEU A 316 -19.45 21.06 -15.48
CA LEU A 316 -20.00 19.71 -15.68
C LEU A 316 -21.36 19.76 -16.37
N THR A 317 -21.68 18.74 -17.15
CA THR A 317 -23.05 18.54 -17.66
C THR A 317 -23.96 18.02 -16.55
N ALA A 318 -25.27 18.10 -16.74
CA ALA A 318 -26.25 17.55 -15.78
C ALA A 318 -26.05 16.04 -15.54
N ASP A 319 -25.69 15.29 -16.59
CA ASP A 319 -25.43 13.85 -16.50
C ASP A 319 -24.17 13.55 -15.69
N GLN A 320 -23.10 14.34 -15.88
CA GLN A 320 -21.86 14.21 -15.11
C GLN A 320 -22.07 14.53 -13.63
N VAL A 321 -22.88 15.56 -13.31
CA VAL A 321 -23.28 15.86 -11.93
C VAL A 321 -24.04 14.69 -11.32
N THR A 322 -25.00 14.13 -12.05
CA THR A 322 -25.81 12.99 -11.60
C THR A 322 -24.94 11.76 -11.35
N PHE A 323 -23.99 11.49 -12.25
CA PHE A 323 -23.01 10.42 -12.10
C PHE A 323 -22.22 10.57 -10.79
N LEU A 324 -21.61 11.74 -10.55
CA LEU A 324 -20.80 11.96 -9.35
C LEU A 324 -21.64 11.89 -8.05
N GLN A 325 -22.91 12.31 -8.09
CA GLN A 325 -23.84 12.19 -6.96
C GLN A 325 -24.30 10.75 -6.71
N SER A 326 -24.24 9.88 -7.73
CA SER A 326 -24.62 8.47 -7.60
C SER A 326 -23.54 7.60 -6.95
N LEU A 327 -22.30 8.10 -6.88
CA LEU A 327 -21.18 7.41 -6.24
C LEU A 327 -21.45 7.22 -4.74
N GLU A 328 -21.07 6.05 -4.22
CA GLU A 328 -21.15 5.75 -2.78
C GLU A 328 -20.26 6.71 -1.98
N LYS A 329 -19.08 7.02 -2.51
CA LYS A 329 -18.15 7.97 -1.91
C LYS A 329 -17.42 8.77 -3.00
N PHE A 330 -17.60 10.08 -2.97
CA PHE A 330 -16.89 11.01 -3.83
C PHE A 330 -16.25 12.13 -2.99
N THR A 331 -14.94 12.30 -3.13
CA THR A 331 -14.16 13.31 -2.39
C THR A 331 -13.41 14.21 -3.37
N ILE A 332 -13.57 15.52 -3.20
CA ILE A 332 -12.87 16.58 -3.94
C ILE A 332 -12.85 17.83 -3.06
N ASP A 333 -11.80 18.65 -3.15
CA ASP A 333 -11.70 19.88 -2.36
C ASP A 333 -12.38 21.08 -3.03
N THR A 334 -12.23 21.18 -4.35
CA THR A 334 -12.75 22.28 -5.15
C THR A 334 -12.89 21.85 -6.61
N PHE A 335 -13.89 22.39 -7.31
CA PHE A 335 -13.98 22.35 -8.78
C PHE A 335 -13.29 23.56 -9.42
N GLY A 336 -12.69 24.44 -8.59
CA GLY A 336 -12.11 25.72 -8.94
C GLY A 336 -13.12 26.87 -8.83
N ASP A 337 -12.86 27.96 -9.54
CA ASP A 337 -13.67 29.18 -9.44
C ASP A 337 -15.02 29.00 -10.14
N VAL A 338 -16.10 29.23 -9.39
CA VAL A 338 -17.49 29.18 -9.88
C VAL A 338 -18.08 30.56 -10.15
N SER A 339 -17.29 31.64 -10.02
CA SER A 339 -17.75 33.00 -10.33
C SER A 339 -18.10 33.21 -11.81
N SER A 340 -17.69 32.28 -12.67
CA SER A 340 -18.00 32.25 -14.10
C SER A 340 -19.48 31.93 -14.39
N CYS A 341 -20.23 31.40 -13.42
CA CYS A 341 -21.64 31.06 -13.57
C CYS A 341 -22.52 31.65 -12.45
N SER A 342 -23.78 31.93 -12.77
CA SER A 342 -24.77 32.39 -11.78
C SER A 342 -25.10 31.28 -10.77
N GLU A 343 -25.59 31.63 -9.59
CA GLU A 343 -25.99 30.66 -8.56
C GLU A 343 -27.04 29.65 -9.08
N SER A 344 -27.89 30.07 -10.02
CA SER A 344 -28.89 29.21 -10.67
C SER A 344 -28.30 28.17 -11.63
N ALA A 345 -27.06 28.38 -12.08
CA ALA A 345 -26.30 27.49 -12.95
C ALA A 345 -25.19 26.76 -12.17
N GLN A 346 -25.33 26.65 -10.85
CA GLN A 346 -24.44 25.90 -9.98
C GLN A 346 -25.13 24.65 -9.44
N ALA A 347 -24.40 23.55 -9.37
CA ALA A 347 -24.78 22.35 -8.64
C ALA A 347 -23.87 22.17 -7.42
N LYS A 348 -24.33 21.41 -6.42
CA LYS A 348 -23.52 21.00 -5.28
C LYS A 348 -23.30 19.49 -5.30
N ILE A 349 -22.03 19.08 -5.19
CA ILE A 349 -21.61 17.69 -5.13
C ILE A 349 -20.71 17.55 -3.91
N SER A 350 -21.06 16.66 -2.97
CA SER A 350 -20.34 16.50 -1.70
C SER A 350 -20.11 17.82 -0.93
N GLY A 351 -21.03 18.78 -1.07
CA GLY A 351 -20.93 20.11 -0.42
C GLY A 351 -20.09 21.14 -1.17
N VAL A 352 -19.43 20.77 -2.28
CA VAL A 352 -18.61 21.66 -3.12
C VAL A 352 -19.45 22.13 -4.33
N ALA A 353 -19.41 23.43 -4.65
CA ALA A 353 -20.14 24.01 -5.77
C ALA A 353 -19.39 23.82 -7.09
N VAL A 354 -20.13 23.61 -8.18
CA VAL A 354 -19.61 23.47 -9.55
C VAL A 354 -20.55 24.14 -10.55
N CYS A 355 -20.00 24.75 -11.60
CA CYS A 355 -20.80 25.30 -12.69
C CYS A 355 -21.38 24.17 -13.56
N THR A 356 -22.63 24.31 -13.98
CA THR A 356 -23.28 23.38 -14.91
C THR A 356 -23.40 23.99 -16.29
N SER A 357 -22.97 23.25 -17.31
CA SER A 357 -23.26 23.61 -18.69
C SER A 357 -24.66 23.08 -19.03
N THR A 358 -25.61 23.98 -19.30
CA THR A 358 -26.91 23.60 -19.86
C THR A 358 -26.65 23.05 -21.27
N GLY A 359 -26.89 21.76 -21.48
CA GLY A 359 -26.72 21.12 -22.78
C GLY A 359 -27.62 21.76 -23.83
N SER A 360 -27.07 22.63 -24.67
CA SER A 360 -27.63 22.90 -25.98
C SER A 360 -27.05 21.85 -26.94
N ALA A 361 -27.88 20.86 -27.27
CA ALA A 361 -27.69 20.07 -28.46
C ALA A 361 -27.74 20.98 -29.71
N GLY A 362 -26.70 20.90 -30.55
CA GLY A 362 -26.70 21.37 -31.94
C GLY A 362 -26.33 22.84 -32.16
N SER A 363 -25.11 23.06 -32.68
CA SER A 363 -24.82 23.79 -33.94
C SER A 363 -23.39 24.31 -33.91
N SER A 364 -22.49 23.59 -34.58
CA SER A 364 -21.26 24.19 -35.09
C SER A 364 -21.63 25.22 -36.16
N SER A 365 -21.58 26.50 -35.84
CA SER A 365 -21.35 27.54 -36.85
C SER A 365 -19.97 28.16 -36.61
N SER A 366 -19.14 27.95 -37.61
CA SER A 366 -17.81 28.51 -37.78
C SER A 366 -17.77 30.02 -37.62
N SER A 367 -16.78 30.45 -36.86
CA SER A 367 -16.12 31.75 -36.78
C SER A 367 -16.15 32.65 -38.02
N THR A 368 -16.37 33.94 -37.79
CA THR A 368 -15.50 35.03 -38.29
C THR A 368 -15.67 36.31 -37.46
N ASP A 369 -14.59 37.09 -37.45
CA ASP A 369 -14.44 38.49 -37.01
C ASP A 369 -14.16 38.73 -35.52
N GLY A 370 -13.14 39.48 -35.12
CA GLY A 370 -12.15 40.26 -35.85
C GLY A 370 -11.22 40.89 -34.83
N ILE A 371 -9.91 40.80 -35.08
CA ILE A 371 -8.89 41.44 -34.25
C ILE A 371 -9.06 42.96 -34.35
N SER A 372 -9.19 43.64 -33.21
CA SER A 372 -8.85 45.06 -33.13
C SER A 372 -8.12 45.35 -31.82
N SER A 373 -6.94 45.92 -31.99
CA SER A 373 -5.96 46.34 -30.99
C SER A 373 -6.36 47.64 -30.29
N SER A 374 -6.09 47.76 -28.98
CA SER A 374 -5.34 48.91 -28.45
C SER A 374 -4.93 48.71 -26.98
N ASN A 375 -3.76 49.27 -26.69
CA ASN A 375 -2.95 49.24 -25.47
C ASN A 375 -3.70 49.63 -24.19
N VAL A 376 -3.32 49.03 -23.04
CA VAL A 376 -2.80 49.79 -21.87
C VAL A 376 -1.83 48.91 -21.08
N ALA A 377 -0.55 49.27 -21.14
CA ALA A 377 0.45 48.86 -20.17
C ALA A 377 0.18 49.57 -18.84
N GLY A 378 0.08 48.81 -17.73
CA GLY A 378 -0.10 49.43 -16.42
C GLY A 378 -0.44 48.54 -15.23
N ILE A 379 -0.21 47.22 -15.22
CA ILE A 379 -0.41 46.38 -14.02
C ILE A 379 0.58 45.20 -13.99
N VAL A 380 1.88 45.47 -13.75
CA VAL A 380 2.87 44.39 -13.49
C VAL A 380 3.61 44.57 -12.16
N GLY A 381 3.39 45.67 -11.42
CA GLY A 381 4.02 45.87 -10.10
C GLY A 381 3.21 45.37 -8.88
N GLY A 382 1.88 45.34 -8.97
CA GLY A 382 1.02 45.10 -7.80
C GLY A 382 0.70 43.62 -7.53
N VAL A 383 0.67 42.79 -8.58
CA VAL A 383 0.20 41.40 -8.49
C VAL A 383 1.24 40.50 -7.82
N VAL A 384 2.52 40.73 -8.06
CA VAL A 384 3.61 39.95 -7.44
C VAL A 384 3.72 40.25 -5.93
N GLY A 385 3.50 41.50 -5.52
CA GLY A 385 3.49 41.88 -4.10
C GLY A 385 2.31 41.28 -3.33
N ALA A 386 1.12 41.24 -3.95
CA ALA A 386 -0.06 40.65 -3.33
C ALA A 386 0.03 39.12 -3.19
N ILE A 387 0.68 38.43 -4.15
CA ILE A 387 0.89 36.97 -4.10
C ILE A 387 1.86 36.61 -2.97
N VAL A 388 2.95 37.36 -2.78
CA VAL A 388 3.92 37.08 -1.71
C VAL A 388 3.31 37.34 -0.32
N VAL A 389 2.55 38.43 -0.16
CA VAL A 389 1.85 38.71 1.10
C VAL A 389 0.74 37.68 1.37
N GLY A 390 0.03 37.24 0.33
CA GLY A 390 -0.97 36.16 0.43
C GLY A 390 -0.36 34.82 0.84
N LEU A 391 0.81 34.46 0.30
CA LEU A 391 1.52 33.24 0.67
C LEU A 391 2.03 33.28 2.12
N VAL A 392 2.56 34.42 2.57
CA VAL A 392 3.02 34.58 3.96
C VAL A 392 1.85 34.53 4.94
N LEU A 393 0.72 35.16 4.61
CA LEU A 393 -0.50 35.11 5.44
C LEU A 393 -1.14 33.73 5.42
N GLY A 394 -1.10 33.01 4.30
CA GLY A 394 -1.57 31.62 4.18
C GLY A 394 -0.75 30.66 5.04
N ILE A 395 0.58 30.77 5.02
CA ILE A 395 1.48 29.96 5.86
C ILE A 395 1.27 30.31 7.34
N ALA A 396 1.13 31.59 7.70
CA ALA A 396 0.85 32.01 9.07
C ALA A 396 -0.52 31.49 9.57
N PHE A 397 -1.54 31.52 8.72
CA PHE A 397 -2.88 30.99 9.03
C PHE A 397 -2.87 29.46 9.17
N TYR A 398 -2.13 28.76 8.32
CA TYR A 398 -1.91 27.32 8.42
C TYR A 398 -1.20 26.95 9.73
N CYS A 399 -0.13 27.66 10.10
CA CYS A 399 0.55 27.48 11.37
C CYS A 399 -0.34 27.82 12.59
N TYR A 400 -1.19 28.84 12.49
CA TYR A 400 -2.16 29.22 13.53
C TYR A 400 -3.26 28.16 13.72
N ARG A 401 -3.84 27.61 12.64
CA ARG A 401 -4.80 26.50 12.72
C ARG A 401 -4.17 25.24 13.32
N ARG A 402 -2.92 24.94 12.95
CA ARG A 402 -2.18 23.79 13.49
C ARG A 402 -1.83 23.95 14.98
N ARG A 403 -1.63 25.18 15.48
CA ARG A 403 -1.48 25.46 16.92
C ARG A 403 -2.79 25.39 17.70
N LYS A 404 -3.92 25.82 17.12
CA LYS A 404 -5.24 25.76 17.78
C LYS A 404 -5.78 24.33 17.93
N ALA A 405 -5.32 23.40 17.09
CA ALA A 405 -5.60 21.97 17.24
C ALA A 405 -4.85 21.30 18.42
N ARG A 406 -3.88 21.96 19.05
CA ARG A 406 -3.14 21.46 20.23
C ARG A 406 -3.55 22.10 21.56
N GLY A 407 -4.65 22.87 21.58
CA GLY A 407 -5.12 23.57 22.78
C GLY A 407 -6.57 23.28 23.11
N LYS A 408 -6.87 22.12 23.70
CA LYS A 408 -7.96 21.95 24.68
C LYS A 408 -7.86 20.58 25.36
N GLY A 409 -7.39 20.63 26.61
CA GLY A 409 -7.44 19.51 27.54
C GLY A 409 -8.84 19.30 28.12
N PHE A 410 -9.06 18.04 28.51
CA PHE A 410 -9.73 17.52 29.70
C PHE A 410 -10.94 18.29 30.29
N GLY A 411 -12.10 17.64 30.30
CA GLY A 411 -13.28 18.01 31.09
C GLY A 411 -14.30 16.87 31.14
N THR A 412 -14.42 16.26 32.31
CA THR A 412 -15.37 15.19 32.67
C THR A 412 -16.80 15.70 32.77
N GLY A 413 -17.79 14.90 32.34
CA GLY A 413 -19.21 15.15 32.57
C GLY A 413 -20.06 13.93 32.24
N THR A 414 -20.48 13.23 33.30
CA THR A 414 -21.42 12.09 33.31
C THR A 414 -22.84 12.51 32.93
N GLY A 415 -23.56 11.70 32.15
CA GLY A 415 -24.99 11.89 31.90
C GLY A 415 -25.59 10.75 31.07
N PHE A 416 -26.23 9.81 31.76
CA PHE A 416 -26.97 8.67 31.23
C PHE A 416 -28.38 9.12 30.78
N SER A 417 -28.83 8.71 29.59
CA SER A 417 -30.26 8.55 29.22
C SER A 417 -30.34 7.72 27.93
N ASP A 418 -31.01 6.58 28.04
CA ASP A 418 -31.35 5.59 27.01
C ASP A 418 -32.82 5.83 26.52
N PRO A 419 -33.43 5.01 25.64
CA PRO A 419 -33.44 5.11 24.17
C PRO A 419 -34.85 5.33 23.59
N SER A 420 -34.95 5.86 22.36
CA SER A 420 -36.02 5.50 21.42
C SER A 420 -35.86 6.22 20.07
N ASN A 421 -35.31 5.54 19.07
CA ASN A 421 -35.88 5.43 17.71
C ASN A 421 -34.85 4.80 16.77
N VAL A 422 -34.95 3.47 16.66
CA VAL A 422 -34.32 2.68 15.61
C VAL A 422 -35.08 2.94 14.32
N SER A 423 -34.44 3.60 13.37
CA SER A 423 -34.78 3.50 11.95
C SER A 423 -33.54 3.06 11.20
N ALA A 424 -33.60 1.82 10.73
CA ALA A 424 -32.57 1.12 10.00
C ALA A 424 -32.11 1.94 8.78
N ARG A 425 -30.86 2.42 8.83
CA ARG A 425 -30.10 2.81 7.65
C ARG A 425 -29.18 1.65 7.29
N ALA A 426 -29.44 1.05 6.14
CA ALA A 426 -28.60 0.07 5.50
C ALA A 426 -27.22 0.69 5.21
N GLY A 427 -26.29 0.51 6.14
CA GLY A 427 -24.87 0.73 5.89
C GLY A 427 -24.31 -0.44 5.08
N ALA A 428 -23.31 -0.13 4.26
CA ALA A 428 -22.54 -1.09 3.49
C ALA A 428 -22.24 -2.33 4.33
N SER A 429 -22.79 -3.45 3.88
CA SER A 429 -22.80 -4.71 4.60
C SER A 429 -21.38 -5.26 4.65
N LEU A 430 -20.76 -5.18 5.83
CA LEU A 430 -19.63 -6.01 6.27
C LEU A 430 -19.85 -7.51 5.94
N TRP A 431 -21.11 -7.88 5.72
CA TRP A 431 -21.67 -9.23 5.56
C TRP A 431 -21.73 -9.73 4.10
N ASN A 432 -21.05 -9.07 3.15
CA ASN A 432 -20.88 -9.61 1.79
C ASN A 432 -19.47 -10.20 1.55
N ASP A 433 -18.63 -10.22 2.57
CA ASP A 433 -17.31 -10.84 2.51
C ASP A 433 -17.43 -12.33 2.87
N GLN A 434 -17.26 -13.18 1.85
CA GLN A 434 -17.44 -14.63 1.96
C GLN A 434 -16.49 -15.28 2.99
N GLU A 435 -15.30 -14.71 3.24
CA GLU A 435 -14.34 -15.22 4.21
C GLU A 435 -14.78 -14.87 5.65
N LEU A 436 -15.21 -13.63 5.88
CA LEU A 436 -15.64 -13.16 7.20
C LEU A 436 -16.97 -13.79 7.66
N LEU A 437 -17.85 -14.14 6.71
CA LEU A 437 -19.12 -14.84 6.98
C LEU A 437 -18.90 -16.23 7.60
N SER A 438 -17.83 -16.94 7.19
CA SER A 438 -17.52 -18.28 7.69
C SER A 438 -17.03 -18.29 9.15
N LEU A 439 -16.64 -17.13 9.67
CA LEU A 439 -16.01 -16.97 10.98
C LEU A 439 -16.94 -16.23 11.95
N GLN A 440 -18.22 -16.06 11.65
CA GLN A 440 -19.14 -15.33 12.50
C GLN A 440 -19.53 -16.14 13.76
N VAL A 441 -19.53 -15.51 14.93
CA VAL A 441 -20.04 -16.05 16.21
C VAL A 441 -21.08 -15.15 16.84
N ASN A 442 -21.91 -15.76 17.67
CA ASN A 442 -22.93 -15.06 18.42
C ASN A 442 -22.26 -14.16 19.48
N PRO A 443 -22.53 -12.85 19.50
CA PRO A 443 -22.02 -11.94 20.54
C PRO A 443 -22.44 -12.34 21.96
N ASP A 444 -23.59 -12.98 22.14
CA ASP A 444 -24.08 -13.45 23.44
C ASP A 444 -23.19 -14.55 24.06
N ASP A 445 -22.38 -15.23 23.24
CA ASP A 445 -21.43 -16.24 23.71
C ASP A 445 -20.18 -15.61 24.36
N ILE A 446 -20.08 -14.27 24.39
CA ILE A 446 -18.88 -13.53 24.82
C ILE A 446 -19.19 -12.69 26.05
N VAL A 447 -18.46 -12.97 27.12
CA VAL A 447 -18.59 -12.23 28.38
C VAL A 447 -17.26 -11.58 28.73
N ASP A 448 -17.23 -10.26 28.84
CA ASP A 448 -16.01 -9.54 29.23
C ASP A 448 -15.59 -9.88 30.66
N VAL A 449 -14.29 -10.10 30.84
CA VAL A 449 -13.68 -10.34 32.15
C VAL A 449 -12.97 -9.08 32.63
N ARG A 450 -12.03 -8.55 31.82
CA ARG A 450 -11.30 -7.32 32.15
C ARG A 450 -10.67 -6.71 30.90
N LYS A 451 -10.39 -5.42 30.94
CA LYS A 451 -9.63 -4.71 29.90
C LYS A 451 -8.15 -5.13 29.95
N LEU A 452 -7.55 -5.45 28.80
CA LEU A 452 -6.13 -5.81 28.66
C LEU A 452 -5.29 -4.63 28.15
N GLY A 453 -5.83 -3.80 27.26
CA GLY A 453 -5.07 -2.70 26.66
C GLY A 453 -5.91 -1.75 25.84
N THR A 454 -5.35 -0.62 25.43
CA THR A 454 -5.98 0.35 24.53
C THR A 454 -4.97 0.84 23.52
N GLY A 455 -5.23 0.58 22.25
CA GLY A 455 -4.48 1.15 21.14
C GLY A 455 -5.11 2.47 20.66
N ALA A 456 -4.60 3.00 19.54
CA ALA A 456 -5.13 4.20 18.90
C ALA A 456 -6.63 4.06 18.58
N PHE A 457 -7.00 3.01 17.84
CA PHE A 457 -8.35 2.85 17.28
C PHE A 457 -9.21 1.78 17.96
N GLY A 458 -8.62 0.93 18.79
CA GLY A 458 -9.31 -0.19 19.43
C GLY A 458 -8.94 -0.44 20.89
N VAL A 459 -9.80 -1.20 21.57
CA VAL A 459 -9.65 -1.63 22.95
C VAL A 459 -9.62 -3.15 22.98
N VAL A 460 -8.66 -3.73 23.70
CA VAL A 460 -8.54 -5.18 23.86
C VAL A 460 -9.06 -5.56 25.25
N TYR A 461 -9.99 -6.52 25.27
CA TYR A 461 -10.56 -7.13 26.47
C TYR A 461 -10.13 -8.58 26.57
N LEU A 462 -9.88 -9.05 27.80
CA LEU A 462 -9.96 -10.47 28.12
C LEU A 462 -11.44 -10.80 28.26
N ALA A 463 -11.94 -11.74 27.47
CA ALA A 463 -13.31 -12.21 27.52
C ALA A 463 -13.37 -13.73 27.70
N LYS A 464 -14.51 -14.24 28.14
CA LYS A 464 -14.87 -15.66 28.13
C LYS A 464 -15.77 -15.91 26.92
N TYR A 465 -15.35 -16.79 26.03
CA TYR A 465 -16.14 -17.34 24.96
C TYR A 465 -16.73 -18.70 25.38
N ARG A 466 -18.06 -18.87 25.22
CA ARG A 466 -18.82 -20.07 25.63
C ARG A 466 -18.53 -20.51 27.07
N GLN A 467 -18.40 -19.53 27.97
CA GLN A 467 -18.18 -19.67 29.42
C GLN A 467 -16.90 -20.38 29.89
N ASN A 468 -16.20 -21.13 29.03
CA ASN A 468 -15.04 -21.96 29.41
C ASN A 468 -13.74 -21.61 28.68
N LYS A 469 -13.76 -20.76 27.65
CA LYS A 469 -12.55 -20.39 26.90
C LYS A 469 -12.21 -18.92 27.12
N LEU A 470 -11.04 -18.63 27.67
CA LEU A 470 -10.52 -17.27 27.75
C LEU A 470 -9.95 -16.85 26.40
N VAL A 471 -10.33 -15.66 25.95
CA VAL A 471 -10.00 -15.10 24.63
C VAL A 471 -9.65 -13.63 24.76
N ALA A 472 -8.84 -13.11 23.86
CA ALA A 472 -8.66 -11.68 23.69
C ALA A 472 -9.69 -11.18 22.66
N CYS A 473 -10.52 -10.21 23.03
CA CYS A 473 -11.51 -9.55 22.18
C CYS A 473 -11.05 -8.13 21.88
N LYS A 474 -10.77 -7.81 20.61
CA LYS A 474 -10.46 -6.44 20.17
C LYS A 474 -11.72 -5.78 19.63
N ARG A 475 -12.01 -4.56 20.07
CA ARG A 475 -13.18 -3.76 19.69
C ARG A 475 -12.77 -2.37 19.22
N LEU A 476 -13.47 -1.82 18.24
CA LEU A 476 -13.34 -0.42 17.85
C LEU A 476 -13.91 0.50 18.94
N LYS A 477 -13.29 1.67 19.16
CA LYS A 477 -13.79 2.66 20.13
C LYS A 477 -15.05 3.36 19.60
N LYS A 478 -16.00 3.63 20.50
CA LYS A 478 -17.21 4.42 20.19
C LYS A 478 -16.79 5.84 19.76
N GLY A 479 -17.16 6.24 18.53
CA GLY A 479 -16.81 7.53 17.93
C GLY A 479 -15.62 7.52 16.97
N GLU A 480 -14.87 6.42 16.87
CA GLU A 480 -13.70 6.25 16.00
C GLU A 480 -13.98 5.33 14.78
N ALA A 481 -15.24 4.98 14.54
CA ALA A 481 -15.68 4.17 13.41
C ALA A 481 -15.72 4.99 12.10
N SER A 482 -14.57 5.56 11.71
CA SER A 482 -14.37 6.11 10.37
C SER A 482 -14.14 4.97 9.37
N PHE A 483 -14.40 5.21 8.08
CA PHE A 483 -14.16 4.21 7.03
C PHE A 483 -12.69 3.76 6.98
N GLU A 484 -11.75 4.68 7.15
CA GLU A 484 -10.31 4.41 7.18
C GLU A 484 -9.92 3.52 8.36
N ASN A 485 -10.38 3.85 9.58
CA ASN A 485 -10.13 3.03 10.77
C ASN A 485 -10.81 1.66 10.67
N THR A 486 -11.96 1.59 10.01
CA THR A 486 -12.70 0.35 9.78
C THR A 486 -11.99 -0.53 8.75
N GLN A 487 -11.44 0.05 7.67
CA GLN A 487 -10.64 -0.68 6.68
C GLN A 487 -9.31 -1.15 7.26
N SER A 488 -8.61 -0.34 8.07
CA SER A 488 -7.40 -0.78 8.77
C SER A 488 -7.71 -1.88 9.79
N PHE A 489 -8.84 -1.79 10.51
CA PHE A 489 -9.30 -2.84 11.41
C PHE A 489 -9.67 -4.13 10.65
N ILE A 490 -10.27 -4.02 9.47
CA ILE A 490 -10.58 -5.17 8.60
C ILE A 490 -9.30 -5.78 8.00
N ALA A 491 -8.34 -4.97 7.57
CA ALA A 491 -7.04 -5.44 7.08
C ALA A 491 -6.29 -6.21 8.16
N GLU A 492 -6.30 -5.69 9.40
CA GLU A 492 -5.75 -6.38 10.57
C GLU A 492 -6.50 -7.70 10.85
N ILE A 493 -7.84 -7.71 10.78
CA ILE A 493 -8.62 -8.94 10.94
C ILE A 493 -8.30 -9.95 9.83
N LYS A 494 -8.23 -9.53 8.56
CA LYS A 494 -7.93 -10.41 7.42
C LYS A 494 -6.53 -11.00 7.48
N LEU A 495 -5.54 -10.23 7.96
CA LEU A 495 -4.19 -10.71 8.26
C LEU A 495 -4.21 -11.81 9.35
N HIS A 496 -5.00 -11.65 10.41
CA HIS A 496 -5.00 -12.58 11.54
C HIS A 496 -5.99 -13.75 11.42
N VAL A 497 -6.99 -13.68 10.53
CA VAL A 497 -7.99 -14.73 10.28
C VAL A 497 -7.36 -16.07 9.90
N ARG A 498 -6.16 -16.04 9.29
CA ARG A 498 -5.39 -17.24 8.92
C ARG A 498 -4.77 -18.00 10.11
N VAL A 499 -4.91 -17.51 11.35
CA VAL A 499 -4.29 -18.06 12.57
C VAL A 499 -5.32 -18.55 13.63
N SER A 500 -6.56 -18.88 13.23
CA SER A 500 -7.66 -19.36 14.12
C SER A 500 -8.36 -18.27 14.93
N PHE A 501 -8.97 -17.30 14.26
CA PHE A 501 -9.84 -16.28 14.86
C PHE A 501 -11.32 -16.51 14.54
N VAL A 502 -12.20 -15.92 15.35
CA VAL A 502 -13.66 -15.93 15.12
C VAL A 502 -14.22 -14.53 15.39
N ILE A 503 -15.20 -14.07 14.61
CA ILE A 503 -15.71 -12.69 14.57
C ILE A 503 -17.10 -12.65 15.20
N ALA A 504 -17.29 -11.90 16.28
CA ALA A 504 -18.61 -11.73 16.87
C ALA A 504 -19.34 -10.51 16.32
N ALA A 505 -20.60 -10.71 15.94
CA ALA A 505 -21.42 -9.71 15.28
C ALA A 505 -22.65 -9.35 16.11
N GLY A 506 -22.65 -8.16 16.72
CA GLY A 506 -23.87 -7.49 17.19
C GLY A 506 -24.08 -6.17 16.44
N ASP A 507 -25.09 -5.39 16.84
CA ASP A 507 -25.29 -4.02 16.32
C ASP A 507 -24.00 -3.19 16.38
N TYR A 508 -23.92 -2.08 15.63
CA TYR A 508 -22.72 -1.21 15.45
C TYR A 508 -21.90 -0.89 16.73
N GLU A 509 -22.46 -1.12 17.92
CA GLU A 509 -21.83 -1.00 19.24
C GLU A 509 -21.03 -2.24 19.72
N HIS A 510 -21.06 -3.39 19.04
CA HIS A 510 -20.58 -4.68 19.56
C HIS A 510 -19.64 -5.48 18.64
N LEU A 511 -19.04 -4.86 17.62
CA LEU A 511 -18.03 -5.52 16.78
C LEU A 511 -16.83 -5.99 17.61
N CYS A 512 -16.62 -7.31 17.68
CA CYS A 512 -15.54 -7.96 18.43
C CYS A 512 -14.80 -8.98 17.54
N SER A 513 -13.49 -8.81 17.38
CA SER A 513 -12.61 -9.86 16.84
C SER A 513 -12.08 -10.71 18.00
N ILE A 514 -12.27 -12.04 17.96
CA ILE A 514 -11.91 -12.98 19.04
C ILE A 514 -10.68 -13.81 18.66
N ALA A 515 -9.61 -13.70 19.45
CA ALA A 515 -8.45 -14.59 19.40
C ALA A 515 -8.74 -15.93 20.09
N VAL A 516 -8.68 -17.05 19.37
CA VAL A 516 -9.09 -18.38 19.88
C VAL A 516 -7.89 -19.31 20.11
N LYS A 517 -6.76 -18.81 20.65
CA LYS A 517 -5.70 -19.66 21.23
C LYS A 517 -4.83 -18.90 22.23
N VAL A 518 -4.97 -19.22 23.52
CA VAL A 518 -3.96 -18.89 24.54
C VAL A 518 -3.37 -20.22 25.00
N PRO A 519 -2.18 -20.64 24.53
CA PRO A 519 -1.42 -21.65 25.24
C PRO A 519 -0.89 -21.01 26.52
N LYS A 520 -1.37 -21.56 27.64
CA LYS A 520 -0.85 -21.49 29.01
C LYS A 520 0.41 -20.63 29.27
N VAL A 521 0.18 -19.62 30.13
CA VAL A 521 1.05 -19.14 31.23
C VAL A 521 2.32 -18.38 30.84
N VAL A 522 2.31 -17.07 31.08
CA VAL A 522 3.38 -16.39 31.83
C VAL A 522 2.73 -15.44 32.86
N LYS A 523 2.89 -15.79 34.14
CA LYS A 523 2.87 -14.89 35.31
C LYS A 523 4.12 -14.00 35.17
N LEU A 524 4.14 -12.69 35.39
CA LEU A 524 3.52 -11.81 36.38
C LEU A 524 3.14 -10.48 35.72
#